data_AF-A0A8H7K6G7-F1
#
_entry.id   AF-A0A8H7K6G7-F1
#
_cell.length_a   1.000
_cell.length_b   1.000
_cell.length_c   1.000
_cell.angle_alpha   90.00
_cell.angle_beta   90.00
_cell.angle_gamma   90.00
#
_symmetry.space_group_name_H-M   'P 1'
#
loop_
_entity.id
_entity.type
_entity.pdbx_description
1 polymer ?
#
loop_
_entity_poly.entity_id
_entity_poly.type
_entity_poly.pdbx_seq_one_letter_code
_entity_poly.pdbx_strand_id
1 'polypeptide(L)'
;MAPASVERMTTLSQEIAAKTKIITDYLTANNLDAASFDVNGLAEFPIPIEEGETYKARLELIALTKELHDIALGPSESVRYLAWDGVNNLSLQAIWDFKIAQAVPLDGTISYDDLTAKVKNLNNGLDTPMLNLRRIIRHAMTNRIFVEPKKGFVAHNRSSRLILESPTMSSWVGFMCSDLGLPVANVVNAMRKWPGSEESNETSVNLTYGQDLPWFDFIQKDKEFANRYNLAMAAHGVGEGYSVQRVVEGYAWDRLSEGATVVDMGGNQGYVSSPSPKPSPSSTSSSKTQPACAPLRPLARSQTPSSRASS
;
A
#
# COMPACT_ATOMS: atom_id res chain seq x y z
N MET A 1 -13.74 -42.80 6.56
CA MET A 1 -13.59 -41.52 5.82
C MET A 1 -12.94 -40.53 6.76
N ALA A 2 -11.97 -39.74 6.27
CA ALA A 2 -11.38 -38.67 7.08
C ALA A 2 -12.44 -37.59 7.37
N PRO A 3 -12.35 -36.84 8.48
CA PRO A 3 -13.18 -35.66 8.68
C PRO A 3 -12.99 -34.64 7.55
N ALA A 4 -14.05 -33.92 7.17
CA ALA A 4 -14.03 -32.96 6.06
C ALA A 4 -12.91 -31.90 6.17
N SER A 5 -12.56 -31.48 7.39
CA SER A 5 -11.44 -30.55 7.63
C SER A 5 -10.07 -31.16 7.29
N VAL A 6 -9.86 -32.43 7.61
CA VAL A 6 -8.62 -33.16 7.31
C VAL A 6 -8.51 -33.42 5.81
N GLU A 7 -9.63 -33.74 5.16
CA GLU A 7 -9.70 -33.87 3.71
C GLU A 7 -9.37 -32.53 3.02
N ARG A 8 -9.95 -31.42 3.48
CA ARG A 8 -9.65 -30.08 2.94
C ARG A 8 -8.17 -29.71 3.06
N MET A 9 -7.53 -29.96 4.20
CA MET A 9 -6.09 -29.72 4.35
C MET A 9 -5.26 -30.53 3.35
N THR A 10 -5.66 -31.78 3.10
CA THR A 10 -5.00 -32.65 2.12
C THR A 10 -5.16 -32.11 0.70
N THR A 11 -6.37 -31.71 0.32
CA THR A 11 -6.66 -31.08 -0.98
C THR A 11 -5.85 -29.80 -1.17
N LEU A 12 -5.82 -28.92 -0.16
CA LEU A 12 -5.04 -27.67 -0.20
C LEU A 12 -3.56 -27.94 -0.46
N SER A 13 -2.97 -28.93 0.21
CA SER A 13 -1.56 -29.30 0.00
C SER A 13 -1.28 -29.75 -1.45
N GLN A 14 -2.18 -30.55 -2.03
CA GLN A 14 -2.07 -31.03 -3.41
C GLN A 14 -2.21 -29.89 -4.42
N GLU A 15 -3.18 -29.00 -4.21
CA GLU A 15 -3.39 -27.83 -5.05
C GLU A 15 -2.22 -26.86 -4.97
N ILE A 16 -1.68 -26.59 -3.77
CA ILE A 16 -0.47 -25.78 -3.56
C ILE A 16 0.70 -26.36 -4.36
N ALA A 17 0.93 -27.67 -4.30
CA ALA A 17 1.99 -28.32 -5.06
C ALA A 17 1.79 -28.17 -6.58
N ALA A 18 0.56 -28.36 -7.06
CA ALA A 18 0.21 -28.21 -8.47
C ALA A 18 0.42 -26.77 -8.98
N LYS A 19 -0.05 -25.76 -8.24
CA LYS A 19 0.12 -24.35 -8.62
C LYS A 19 1.57 -23.89 -8.52
N THR A 20 2.29 -24.34 -7.49
CA THR A 20 3.73 -24.09 -7.36
C THR A 20 4.48 -24.63 -8.58
N LYS A 21 4.14 -25.85 -9.05
CA LYS A 21 4.77 -26.43 -10.23
C LYS A 21 4.59 -25.58 -11.49
N ILE A 22 3.37 -25.10 -11.77
CA ILE A 22 3.09 -24.22 -12.91
C ILE A 22 3.98 -22.98 -12.87
N ILE A 23 4.06 -22.34 -11.71
CA ILE A 23 4.87 -21.14 -11.49
C ILE A 23 6.37 -21.43 -11.69
N THR A 24 6.89 -22.50 -11.08
CA THR A 24 8.32 -22.83 -11.18
C THR A 24 8.73 -23.30 -12.56
N ASP A 25 7.85 -24.01 -13.27
CA ASP A 25 8.10 -24.44 -14.66
C ASP A 25 8.21 -23.20 -15.56
N TYR A 26 7.31 -22.22 -15.42
CA TYR A 26 7.38 -20.96 -16.16
C TYR A 26 8.65 -20.17 -15.85
N LEU A 27 9.01 -19.99 -14.58
CA LEU A 27 10.21 -19.27 -14.18
C LEU A 27 11.48 -19.93 -14.75
N THR A 28 11.55 -21.26 -14.66
CA THR A 28 12.68 -22.03 -15.19
C THR A 28 12.76 -21.92 -16.71
N ALA A 29 11.65 -22.06 -17.43
CA ALA A 29 11.61 -21.99 -18.88
C ALA A 29 12.05 -20.62 -19.42
N ASN A 30 11.82 -19.55 -18.65
CA ASN A 30 12.17 -18.18 -19.02
C ASN A 30 13.47 -17.67 -18.39
N ASN A 31 14.21 -18.50 -17.64
CA ASN A 31 15.42 -18.11 -16.89
C ASN A 31 15.17 -16.92 -15.95
N LEU A 32 14.03 -16.93 -15.25
CA LEU A 32 13.64 -15.90 -14.29
C LEU A 32 13.81 -16.43 -12.85
N ASP A 33 14.25 -15.56 -11.95
CA ASP A 33 14.24 -15.83 -10.51
C ASP A 33 12.86 -15.58 -9.89
N ALA A 34 12.59 -16.14 -8.71
CA ALA A 34 11.43 -15.77 -7.92
C ALA A 34 11.69 -14.50 -7.09
N ALA A 35 10.62 -13.79 -6.73
CA ALA A 35 10.72 -12.78 -5.67
C ALA A 35 11.23 -13.42 -4.38
N SER A 36 12.14 -12.73 -3.68
CA SER A 36 12.81 -13.32 -2.52
C SER A 36 13.15 -12.27 -1.47
N PHE A 37 13.45 -12.76 -0.26
CA PHE A 37 13.90 -11.91 0.83
C PHE A 37 15.42 -11.67 0.83
N ASP A 38 16.16 -12.29 -0.10
CA ASP A 38 17.59 -12.03 -0.25
C ASP A 38 17.83 -10.55 -0.58
N VAL A 39 18.89 -9.95 -0.03
CA VAL A 39 19.16 -8.51 -0.20
C VAL A 39 19.22 -8.07 -1.67
N ASN A 40 19.62 -8.97 -2.58
CA ASN A 40 19.69 -8.72 -4.03
C ASN A 40 18.60 -9.45 -4.82
N GLY A 41 17.64 -10.08 -4.14
CA GLY A 41 16.51 -10.78 -4.76
C GLY A 41 15.52 -9.84 -5.46
N LEU A 42 14.64 -10.40 -6.29
CA LEU A 42 13.58 -9.61 -6.92
C LEU A 42 12.57 -9.13 -5.86
N ALA A 43 12.18 -7.85 -5.95
CA ALA A 43 11.16 -7.27 -5.07
C ALA A 43 9.75 -7.61 -5.54
N GLU A 44 9.54 -7.62 -6.85
CA GLU A 44 8.27 -7.96 -7.49
C GLU A 44 8.35 -9.35 -8.11
N PHE A 45 7.23 -10.06 -8.14
CA PHE A 45 7.18 -11.38 -8.75
C PHE A 45 7.15 -11.24 -10.28
N PRO A 46 8.07 -11.87 -11.04
CA PRO A 46 8.20 -11.61 -12.47
C PRO A 46 7.23 -12.44 -13.32
N ILE A 47 5.96 -12.45 -12.94
CA ILE A 47 4.88 -13.08 -13.72
C ILE A 47 3.86 -11.98 -14.00
N PRO A 48 3.91 -11.38 -15.19
CA PRO A 48 2.99 -10.32 -15.56
C PRO A 48 1.62 -10.94 -15.90
N ILE A 49 0.59 -10.12 -15.95
CA ILE A 49 -0.79 -10.60 -16.05
C ILE A 49 -1.13 -11.25 -17.40
N GLU A 50 -0.39 -10.86 -18.42
CA GLU A 50 -0.43 -11.33 -19.79
C GLU A 50 -0.10 -12.83 -19.87
N GLU A 51 0.61 -13.37 -18.87
CA GLU A 51 0.90 -14.80 -18.74
C GLU A 51 -0.29 -15.62 -18.24
N GLY A 52 -1.49 -15.03 -18.19
CA GLY A 52 -2.79 -15.70 -18.11
C GLY A 52 -2.86 -16.82 -17.07
N GLU A 53 -2.64 -18.06 -17.50
CA GLU A 53 -2.66 -19.25 -16.63
C GLU A 53 -1.61 -19.18 -15.51
N THR A 54 -0.37 -18.80 -15.81
CA THR A 54 0.70 -18.74 -14.82
C THR A 54 0.43 -17.64 -13.80
N TYR A 55 -0.04 -16.48 -14.25
CA TYR A 55 -0.45 -15.38 -13.37
C TYR A 55 -1.60 -15.81 -12.44
N LYS A 56 -2.62 -16.47 -13.00
CA LYS A 56 -3.74 -17.00 -12.21
C LYS A 56 -3.27 -18.05 -11.21
N ALA A 57 -2.37 -18.95 -11.60
CA ALA A 57 -1.81 -19.96 -10.70
C ALA A 57 -1.08 -19.33 -9.51
N ARG A 58 -0.39 -18.20 -9.71
CA ARG A 58 0.22 -17.43 -8.61
C ARG A 58 -0.83 -16.86 -7.65
N LEU A 59 -1.90 -16.25 -8.14
CA LEU A 59 -2.97 -15.73 -7.28
C LEU A 59 -3.67 -16.85 -6.50
N GLU A 60 -3.93 -17.99 -7.16
CA GLU A 60 -4.49 -19.17 -6.51
C GLU A 60 -3.54 -19.73 -5.45
N LEU A 61 -2.23 -19.80 -5.72
CA LEU A 61 -1.23 -20.23 -4.73
C LEU A 61 -1.25 -19.35 -3.47
N ILE A 62 -1.34 -18.03 -3.62
CA ILE A 62 -1.42 -17.08 -2.50
C ILE A 62 -2.67 -17.36 -1.66
N ALA A 63 -3.83 -17.54 -2.31
CA ALA A 63 -5.08 -17.82 -1.61
C ALA A 63 -5.04 -19.17 -0.86
N LEU A 64 -4.56 -20.23 -1.54
CA LEU A 64 -4.48 -21.58 -0.99
C LEU A 64 -3.52 -21.67 0.21
N THR A 65 -2.36 -21.02 0.11
CA THR A 65 -1.39 -20.98 1.21
C THR A 65 -1.91 -20.21 2.42
N LYS A 66 -2.68 -19.13 2.20
CA LYS A 66 -3.37 -18.41 3.28
C LYS A 66 -4.43 -19.27 3.94
N GLU A 67 -5.27 -19.97 3.17
CA GLU A 67 -6.29 -20.85 3.73
C GLU A 67 -5.67 -21.98 4.56
N LEU A 68 -4.62 -22.63 4.04
CA LEU A 68 -3.93 -23.69 4.77
C LEU A 68 -3.29 -23.17 6.05
N HIS A 69 -2.67 -21.98 6.02
CA HIS A 69 -2.15 -21.32 7.20
C HIS A 69 -3.24 -21.08 8.25
N ASP A 70 -4.39 -20.52 7.85
CA ASP A 70 -5.47 -20.18 8.78
C ASP A 70 -6.12 -21.42 9.40
N ILE A 71 -6.27 -22.50 8.63
CA ILE A 71 -6.75 -23.78 9.15
C ILE A 71 -5.74 -24.37 10.15
N ALA A 72 -4.45 -24.33 9.82
CA ALA A 72 -3.40 -24.87 10.69
C ALA A 72 -3.24 -24.06 12.00
N LEU A 73 -3.43 -22.74 11.93
CA LEU A 73 -3.45 -21.84 13.08
C LEU A 73 -4.70 -22.06 13.95
N GLY A 74 -5.83 -22.31 13.31
CA GLY A 74 -7.13 -22.48 13.93
C GLY A 74 -7.81 -21.13 14.27
N PRO A 75 -9.15 -21.12 14.40
CA PRO A 75 -9.93 -19.88 14.53
C PRO A 75 -9.65 -19.11 15.82
N SER A 76 -9.42 -19.80 16.95
CA SER A 76 -9.16 -19.15 18.24
C SER A 76 -7.89 -18.33 18.22
N GLU A 77 -6.79 -18.90 17.70
CA GLU A 77 -5.53 -18.20 17.59
C GLU A 77 -5.58 -17.15 16.47
N SER A 78 -6.26 -17.43 15.36
CA SER A 78 -6.46 -16.44 14.29
C SER A 78 -7.12 -15.15 14.82
N VAL A 79 -8.17 -15.25 15.64
CA VAL A 79 -8.82 -14.08 16.26
C VAL A 79 -7.88 -13.37 17.23
N ARG A 80 -7.11 -14.12 18.03
CA ARG A 80 -6.13 -13.55 18.95
C ARG A 80 -5.05 -12.75 18.21
N TYR A 81 -4.50 -13.30 17.13
CA TYR A 81 -3.49 -12.63 16.33
C TYR A 81 -4.04 -11.41 15.60
N LEU A 82 -5.27 -11.51 15.06
CA LEU A 82 -5.93 -10.37 14.42
C LEU A 82 -6.10 -9.18 15.39
N ALA A 83 -6.42 -9.44 16.66
CA ALA A 83 -6.49 -8.39 17.68
C ALA A 83 -5.13 -7.72 17.96
N TRP A 84 -4.02 -8.36 17.62
CA TRP A 84 -2.66 -7.82 17.74
C TRP A 84 -2.09 -7.29 16.42
N ASP A 85 -2.81 -7.37 15.31
CA ASP A 85 -2.26 -7.06 13.99
C ASP A 85 -1.83 -5.58 13.87
N GLY A 86 -2.47 -4.67 14.63
CA GLY A 86 -2.04 -3.28 14.74
C GLY A 86 -0.59 -3.11 15.26
N VAL A 87 -0.06 -4.10 15.99
CA VAL A 87 1.34 -4.10 16.46
C VAL A 87 2.31 -4.31 15.29
N ASN A 88 1.91 -5.02 14.23
CA ASN A 88 2.74 -5.18 13.02
C ASN A 88 3.01 -3.84 12.35
N ASN A 89 2.02 -2.93 12.34
CA ASN A 89 2.16 -1.59 11.78
C ASN A 89 3.20 -0.73 12.55
N LEU A 90 3.30 -0.91 13.87
CA LEU A 90 4.25 -0.18 14.73
C LEU A 90 5.70 -0.29 14.23
N SER A 91 6.12 -1.47 13.76
CA SER A 91 7.47 -1.63 13.23
C SER A 91 7.72 -0.79 11.98
N LEU A 92 6.76 -0.74 11.05
CA LEU A 92 6.85 0.08 9.86
C LEU A 92 6.85 1.57 10.19
N GLN A 93 5.96 1.99 11.11
CA GLN A 93 5.93 3.36 11.62
C GLN A 93 7.30 3.78 12.18
N ALA A 94 7.85 2.98 13.10
CA ALA A 94 9.14 3.28 13.71
C ALA A 94 10.31 3.27 12.72
N ILE A 95 10.28 2.37 11.72
CA ILE A 95 11.28 2.35 10.66
C ILE A 95 11.29 3.66 9.88
N TRP A 96 10.11 4.19 9.58
CA TRP A 96 9.95 5.42 8.82
C TRP A 96 10.23 6.67 9.69
N ASP A 97 9.56 6.80 10.84
CA ASP A 97 9.68 7.96 11.76
C ASP A 97 11.12 8.14 12.25
N PHE A 98 11.81 7.05 12.61
CA PHE A 98 13.19 7.09 13.12
C PHE A 98 14.24 6.92 12.03
N LYS A 99 13.85 6.88 10.76
CA LYS A 99 14.78 6.75 9.62
C LYS A 99 15.73 5.55 9.76
N ILE A 100 15.20 4.42 10.26
CA ILE A 100 16.00 3.22 10.59
C ILE A 100 16.60 2.63 9.31
N ALA A 101 15.83 2.57 8.23
CA ALA A 101 16.31 2.05 6.95
C ALA A 101 17.50 2.86 6.42
N GLN A 102 17.51 4.18 6.61
CA GLN A 102 18.61 5.07 6.22
C GLN A 102 19.85 4.92 7.13
N ALA A 103 19.66 4.45 8.36
CA ALA A 103 20.74 4.28 9.33
C ALA A 103 21.52 2.97 9.13
N VAL A 104 20.87 1.93 8.60
CA VAL A 104 21.50 0.65 8.22
C VAL A 104 22.27 0.83 6.90
N PRO A 105 23.53 0.37 6.80
CA PRO A 105 24.28 0.47 5.56
C PRO A 105 23.65 -0.39 4.46
N LEU A 106 23.66 0.11 3.21
CA LEU A 106 23.10 -0.61 2.05
C LEU A 106 23.72 -2.00 1.89
N ASP A 107 25.04 -2.07 2.05
CA ASP A 107 25.81 -3.30 2.01
C ASP A 107 26.53 -3.54 3.35
N GLY A 108 26.54 -4.78 3.81
CA GLY A 108 27.19 -5.18 5.07
C GLY A 108 26.26 -5.16 6.28
N THR A 109 26.84 -4.96 7.46
CA THR A 109 26.12 -5.04 8.75
C THR A 109 26.50 -3.88 9.66
N ILE A 110 25.63 -3.52 10.61
CA ILE A 110 25.87 -2.47 11.62
C ILE A 110 25.55 -2.98 13.02
N SER A 111 26.36 -2.61 14.03
CA SER A 111 26.06 -2.95 15.42
C SER A 111 24.84 -2.18 15.92
N TYR A 112 24.11 -2.70 16.92
CA TYR A 112 23.00 -1.92 17.52
C TYR A 112 23.46 -0.60 18.17
N ASP A 113 24.68 -0.53 18.70
CA ASP A 113 25.23 0.69 19.31
C ASP A 113 25.46 1.76 18.23
N ASP A 114 26.13 1.40 17.13
CA ASP A 114 26.37 2.31 16.00
C ASP A 114 25.07 2.71 15.30
N LEU A 115 24.13 1.76 15.17
CA LEU A 115 22.81 2.03 14.61
C LEU A 115 22.03 3.03 15.47
N THR A 116 22.10 2.89 16.79
CA THR A 116 21.46 3.83 17.73
C THR A 116 22.05 5.22 17.59
N ALA A 117 23.38 5.34 17.51
CA ALA A 117 24.05 6.61 17.28
C ALA A 117 23.65 7.26 15.95
N LYS A 118 23.57 6.47 14.87
CA LYS A 118 23.12 6.97 13.55
C LYS A 118 21.66 7.41 13.56
N VAL A 119 20.76 6.63 14.15
CA VAL A 119 19.35 7.00 14.30
C VAL A 119 19.23 8.32 15.08
N LYS A 120 19.96 8.48 16.18
CA LYS A 120 19.99 9.73 16.95
C LYS A 120 20.42 10.92 16.08
N ASN A 121 21.48 10.75 15.29
CA ASN A 121 21.97 11.81 14.39
C ASN A 121 20.97 12.17 13.29
N LEU A 122 20.29 11.19 12.70
CA LEU A 122 19.30 11.39 11.64
C LEU A 122 18.00 12.06 12.15
N ASN A 123 17.77 12.04 13.46
CA ASN A 123 16.57 12.55 14.12
C ASN A 123 16.89 13.72 15.07
N ASN A 124 17.83 14.59 14.71
CA ASN A 124 18.14 15.84 15.42
C ASN A 124 18.47 15.63 16.92
N GLY A 125 19.13 14.53 17.26
CA GLY A 125 19.51 14.22 18.63
C GLY A 125 18.43 13.51 19.45
N LEU A 126 17.30 13.11 18.86
CA LEU A 126 16.26 12.35 19.54
C LEU A 126 16.84 11.04 20.13
N ASP A 127 16.76 10.92 21.45
CA ASP A 127 17.29 9.75 22.14
C ASP A 127 16.33 8.57 22.02
N THR A 128 16.74 7.57 21.24
CA THR A 128 16.02 6.29 21.12
C THR A 128 16.90 5.21 21.74
N PRO A 129 16.67 4.82 23.00
CA PRO A 129 17.55 3.88 23.69
C PRO A 129 17.77 2.60 22.88
N MET A 130 19.01 2.12 22.83
CA MET A 130 19.42 0.95 22.06
C MET A 130 18.53 -0.28 22.32
N LEU A 131 18.08 -0.48 23.56
CA LEU A 131 17.17 -1.58 23.92
C LEU A 131 15.81 -1.48 23.21
N ASN A 132 15.25 -0.28 23.08
CA ASN A 132 13.98 -0.04 22.40
C ASN A 132 14.14 -0.25 20.90
N LEU A 133 15.19 0.32 20.32
CA LEU A 133 15.50 0.15 18.90
C LEU A 133 15.71 -1.32 18.53
N ARG A 134 16.44 -2.07 19.37
CA ARG A 134 16.63 -3.51 19.21
C ARG A 134 15.32 -4.29 19.24
N ARG A 135 14.40 -3.96 20.14
CA ARG A 135 13.09 -4.63 20.22
C ARG A 135 12.25 -4.38 18.97
N ILE A 136 12.19 -3.13 18.52
CA ILE A 136 11.46 -2.73 17.30
C ILE A 136 12.01 -3.43 16.07
N ILE A 137 13.34 -3.47 15.92
CA ILE A 137 14.00 -4.10 14.78
C ILE A 137 13.79 -5.62 14.79
N ARG A 138 13.89 -6.28 15.95
CA ARG A 138 13.60 -7.72 16.04
C ARG A 138 12.14 -8.05 15.77
N HIS A 139 11.22 -7.17 16.16
CA HIS A 139 9.82 -7.30 15.78
C HIS A 139 9.61 -7.07 14.27
N ALA A 140 10.35 -6.15 13.64
CA ALA A 140 10.33 -6.00 12.19
C ALA A 140 10.84 -7.28 11.47
N MET A 141 11.82 -7.98 12.04
CA MET A 141 12.34 -9.24 11.50
C MET A 141 11.31 -10.37 11.52
N THR A 142 10.38 -10.41 12.48
CA THR A 142 9.27 -11.39 12.47
C THR A 142 8.30 -11.12 11.31
N ASN A 143 8.23 -9.87 10.87
CA ASN A 143 7.52 -9.43 9.66
C ASN A 143 8.38 -9.47 8.40
N ARG A 144 9.53 -10.17 8.43
CA ARG A 144 10.48 -10.30 7.31
C ARG A 144 11.04 -8.97 6.82
N ILE A 145 11.33 -8.05 7.73
CA ILE A 145 12.00 -6.77 7.45
C ILE A 145 13.30 -6.71 8.26
N PHE A 146 14.44 -6.50 7.58
CA PHE A 146 15.81 -6.66 8.09
C PHE A 146 16.18 -8.11 8.45
N VAL A 147 17.47 -8.32 8.74
CA VAL A 147 18.04 -9.57 9.27
C VAL A 147 19.12 -9.28 10.32
N GLU A 148 19.31 -10.21 11.27
CA GLU A 148 20.39 -10.18 12.27
C GLU A 148 21.40 -11.30 11.95
N PRO A 149 22.26 -11.15 10.92
CA PRO A 149 23.14 -12.22 10.44
C PRO A 149 24.17 -12.66 11.49
N LYS A 150 24.51 -11.76 12.40
CA LYS A 150 25.33 -12.02 13.59
C LYS A 150 24.62 -11.37 14.77
N LYS A 151 24.57 -12.08 15.90
CA LYS A 151 23.99 -11.54 17.15
C LYS A 151 24.58 -10.17 17.46
N GLY A 152 23.72 -9.17 17.58
CA GLY A 152 24.08 -7.78 17.83
C GLY A 152 24.28 -6.91 16.59
N PHE A 153 24.18 -7.48 15.38
CA PHE A 153 24.45 -6.80 14.12
C PHE A 153 23.25 -6.91 13.17
N VAL A 154 22.79 -5.77 12.64
CA VAL A 154 21.64 -5.64 11.75
C VAL A 154 22.13 -5.46 10.31
N ALA A 155 21.41 -6.02 9.36
CA ALA A 155 21.60 -5.79 7.93
C ALA A 155 20.26 -5.72 7.20
N HIS A 156 20.30 -5.18 5.98
CA HIS A 156 19.17 -5.20 5.07
C HIS A 156 18.87 -6.61 4.56
N ASN A 157 17.60 -6.80 4.24
CA ASN A 157 17.05 -7.83 3.38
C ASN A 157 16.26 -7.14 2.24
N ARG A 158 15.63 -7.87 1.31
CA ARG A 158 14.96 -7.20 0.19
C ARG A 158 13.90 -6.19 0.62
N SER A 159 13.05 -6.56 1.59
CA SER A 159 11.93 -5.72 2.06
C SER A 159 12.39 -4.42 2.68
N SER A 160 13.37 -4.47 3.59
CA SER A 160 13.91 -3.26 4.23
C SER A 160 14.69 -2.38 3.25
N ARG A 161 15.38 -2.99 2.27
CA ARG A 161 16.08 -2.28 1.21
C ARG A 161 15.10 -1.59 0.26
N LEU A 162 13.95 -2.19 -0.04
CA LEU A 162 12.89 -1.58 -0.84
C LEU A 162 12.35 -0.27 -0.23
N ILE A 163 12.19 -0.23 1.10
CA ILE A 163 11.77 0.99 1.83
C ILE A 163 12.80 2.13 1.67
N LEU A 164 14.08 1.79 1.52
CA LEU A 164 15.17 2.75 1.31
C LEU A 164 15.28 3.19 -0.16
N GLU A 165 15.22 2.24 -1.10
CA GLU A 165 15.48 2.46 -2.52
C GLU A 165 14.30 3.07 -3.28
N SER A 166 13.06 2.81 -2.84
CA SER A 166 11.85 3.26 -3.53
C SER A 166 11.20 4.44 -2.78
N PRO A 167 11.30 5.68 -3.30
CA PRO A 167 10.65 6.84 -2.69
C PRO A 167 9.12 6.69 -2.61
N THR A 168 8.50 6.00 -3.57
CA THR A 168 7.05 5.78 -3.59
C THR A 168 6.65 4.79 -2.51
N MET A 169 7.38 3.68 -2.33
CA MET A 169 7.11 2.72 -1.25
C MET A 169 7.41 3.32 0.13
N SER A 170 8.50 4.07 0.26
CA SER A 170 8.83 4.80 1.50
C SER A 170 7.72 5.80 1.87
N SER A 171 7.20 6.52 0.88
CA SER A 171 6.09 7.46 1.07
C SER A 171 4.78 6.76 1.40
N TRP A 172 4.51 5.60 0.80
CA TRP A 172 3.36 4.75 1.15
C TRP A 172 3.42 4.29 2.61
N VAL A 173 4.58 3.83 3.07
CA VAL A 173 4.78 3.43 4.48
C VAL A 173 4.53 4.61 5.42
N GLY A 174 5.15 5.77 5.18
CA GLY A 174 4.96 6.96 6.01
C GLY A 174 3.51 7.45 6.02
N PHE A 175 2.87 7.47 4.86
CA PHE A 175 1.48 7.87 4.72
C PHE A 175 0.55 6.95 5.52
N MET A 176 0.67 5.63 5.36
CA MET A 176 -0.23 4.67 6.01
C MET A 176 0.05 4.53 7.51
N CYS A 177 1.31 4.55 7.94
CA CYS A 177 1.69 4.23 9.31
C CYS A 177 1.80 5.48 10.20
N SER A 178 2.25 6.61 9.67
CA SER A 178 2.46 7.85 10.43
C SER A 178 1.32 8.86 10.20
N ASP A 179 0.95 9.16 8.95
CA ASP A 179 -0.09 10.15 8.65
C ASP A 179 -1.52 9.59 8.83
N LEU A 180 -1.76 8.29 8.56
CA LEU A 180 -3.08 7.67 8.70
C LEU A 180 -3.20 6.68 9.85
N GLY A 181 -2.11 6.30 10.52
CA GLY A 181 -2.13 5.29 11.58
C GLY A 181 -3.14 5.64 12.69
N LEU A 182 -3.06 6.87 13.22
CA LEU A 182 -3.97 7.34 14.26
C LEU A 182 -5.40 7.63 13.73
N PRO A 183 -5.59 8.29 12.56
CA PRO A 183 -6.91 8.41 11.94
C PRO A 183 -7.63 7.07 11.72
N VAL A 184 -6.92 6.02 11.29
CA VAL A 184 -7.49 4.68 11.10
C VAL A 184 -7.98 4.10 12.43
N ALA A 185 -7.17 4.23 13.50
CA ALA A 185 -7.56 3.80 14.84
C ALA A 185 -8.77 4.55 15.40
N ASN A 186 -9.04 5.78 14.91
CA ASN A 186 -10.14 6.62 15.36
C ASN A 186 -11.44 6.50 14.53
N VAL A 187 -11.51 5.64 13.51
CA VAL A 187 -12.72 5.48 12.68
C VAL A 187 -13.97 5.20 13.51
N VAL A 188 -13.91 4.27 14.47
CA VAL A 188 -15.06 3.94 15.32
C VAL A 188 -15.47 5.12 16.21
N ASN A 189 -14.52 5.95 16.65
CA ASN A 189 -14.82 7.16 17.44
C ASN A 189 -15.50 8.23 16.57
N ALA A 190 -15.07 8.39 15.31
CA ALA A 190 -15.71 9.28 14.36
C ALA A 190 -17.15 8.84 14.07
N MET A 191 -17.39 7.55 13.86
CA MET A 191 -18.75 7.00 13.67
C MET A 191 -19.68 7.28 14.86
N ARG A 192 -19.15 7.27 16.10
CA ARG A 192 -19.94 7.63 17.29
C ARG A 192 -20.25 9.12 17.36
N LYS A 193 -19.31 9.97 16.94
CA LYS A 193 -19.46 11.43 16.96
C LYS A 193 -20.41 11.91 15.85
N TRP A 194 -20.29 11.34 14.66
CA TRP A 194 -21.04 11.70 13.45
C TRP A 194 -21.70 10.45 12.83
N PRO A 195 -22.78 9.92 13.43
CA PRO A 195 -23.41 8.70 12.93
C PRO A 195 -24.03 8.89 11.55
N GLY A 196 -23.60 8.09 10.57
CA GLY A 196 -24.16 8.08 9.22
C GLY A 196 -23.85 9.34 8.39
N SER A 197 -22.84 10.11 8.77
CA SER A 197 -22.44 11.30 8.01
C SER A 197 -21.80 10.96 6.67
N GLU A 198 -22.12 11.76 5.66
CA GLU A 198 -21.50 11.77 4.33
C GLU A 198 -20.68 13.05 4.09
N GLU A 199 -20.54 13.89 5.12
CA GLU A 199 -19.84 15.17 5.02
C GLU A 199 -18.32 14.96 4.94
N SER A 200 -17.67 15.66 4.01
CA SER A 200 -16.24 15.49 3.73
C SER A 200 -15.29 15.91 4.86
N ASN A 201 -15.82 16.63 5.86
CA ASN A 201 -15.12 17.13 7.05
C ASN A 201 -15.57 16.44 8.36
N GLU A 202 -16.44 15.41 8.30
CA GLU A 202 -16.87 14.63 9.47
C GLU A 202 -16.19 13.25 9.51
N THR A 203 -14.87 13.23 9.30
CA THR A 203 -14.09 11.99 9.18
C THR A 203 -13.20 11.71 10.40
N SER A 204 -12.62 10.51 10.46
CA SER A 204 -11.64 10.19 11.51
C SER A 204 -10.34 10.99 11.43
N VAL A 205 -10.00 11.54 10.26
CA VAL A 205 -8.90 12.49 10.09
C VAL A 205 -9.22 13.80 10.80
N ASN A 206 -10.42 14.35 10.55
CA ASN A 206 -10.90 15.57 11.20
C ASN A 206 -10.93 15.42 12.71
N LEU A 207 -11.45 14.29 13.20
CA LEU A 207 -11.47 13.98 14.63
C LEU A 207 -10.06 13.89 15.23
N THR A 208 -9.14 13.19 14.57
CA THR A 208 -7.79 12.93 15.08
C THR A 208 -6.94 14.19 15.15
N TYR A 209 -6.99 15.01 14.11
CA TYR A 209 -6.16 16.23 14.02
C TYR A 209 -6.86 17.48 14.55
N GLY A 210 -8.10 17.37 15.05
CA GLY A 210 -8.84 18.50 15.59
C GLY A 210 -9.07 19.61 14.56
N GLN A 211 -9.45 19.22 13.34
CA GLN A 211 -9.56 20.12 12.18
C GLN A 211 -10.86 19.86 11.40
N ASP A 212 -11.36 20.83 10.65
CA ASP A 212 -12.70 20.81 10.01
C ASP A 212 -12.67 21.00 8.48
N LEU A 213 -11.54 20.72 7.84
CA LEU A 213 -11.39 20.83 6.40
C LEU A 213 -11.68 19.50 5.70
N PRO A 214 -12.16 19.55 4.45
CA PRO A 214 -12.08 18.41 3.54
C PRO A 214 -10.65 17.89 3.39
N TRP A 215 -10.50 16.60 3.11
CA TRP A 215 -9.20 15.91 3.05
C TRP A 215 -8.15 16.62 2.19
N PHE A 216 -8.50 17.01 0.96
CA PHE A 216 -7.55 17.63 0.03
C PHE A 216 -7.09 19.02 0.48
N ASP A 217 -7.99 19.80 1.07
CA ASP A 217 -7.66 21.13 1.62
C ASP A 217 -6.76 21.00 2.85
N PHE A 218 -6.95 19.95 3.66
CA PHE A 218 -6.11 19.66 4.81
C PHE A 218 -4.68 19.29 4.40
N ILE A 219 -4.50 18.32 3.50
CA ILE A 219 -3.16 17.86 3.10
C ILE A 219 -2.37 18.95 2.36
N GLN A 220 -3.04 19.85 1.63
CA GLN A 220 -2.36 20.93 0.89
C GLN A 220 -1.77 22.02 1.79
N LYS A 221 -2.12 22.06 3.09
CA LYS A 221 -1.52 22.99 4.06
C LYS A 221 -0.03 22.71 4.31
N ASP A 222 0.39 21.47 4.13
CA ASP A 222 1.77 21.03 4.31
C ASP A 222 2.31 20.45 3.00
N LYS A 223 3.31 21.11 2.43
CA LYS A 223 3.93 20.70 1.16
C LYS A 223 4.60 19.33 1.28
N GLU A 224 5.18 18.99 2.43
CA GLU A 224 5.83 17.70 2.62
C GLU A 224 4.79 16.59 2.69
N PHE A 225 3.68 16.83 3.41
CA PHE A 225 2.57 15.89 3.46
C PHE A 225 1.93 15.71 2.07
N ALA A 226 1.61 16.80 1.37
CA ALA A 226 1.06 16.73 0.01
C ALA A 226 1.97 15.96 -0.96
N ASN A 227 3.28 16.19 -0.90
CA ASN A 227 4.24 15.46 -1.72
C ASN A 227 4.28 13.96 -1.37
N ARG A 228 4.31 13.63 -0.07
CA ARG A 228 4.27 12.24 0.39
C ARG A 228 2.99 11.53 -0.02
N TYR A 229 1.83 12.18 0.11
CA TYR A 229 0.56 11.66 -0.38
C TYR A 229 0.62 11.35 -1.88
N ASN A 230 1.14 12.26 -2.71
CA ASN A 230 1.24 12.05 -4.15
C ASN A 230 2.14 10.86 -4.52
N LEU A 231 3.30 10.73 -3.86
CA LEU A 231 4.20 9.58 -4.04
C LEU A 231 3.58 8.27 -3.55
N ALA A 232 2.81 8.31 -2.45
CA ALA A 232 2.07 7.16 -1.94
C ALA A 232 0.99 6.72 -2.94
N MET A 233 0.24 7.65 -3.54
CA MET A 233 -0.75 7.32 -4.58
C MET A 233 -0.09 6.73 -5.84
N ALA A 234 1.12 7.18 -6.18
CA ALA A 234 1.89 6.58 -7.26
C ALA A 234 2.30 5.12 -6.94
N ALA A 235 2.71 4.82 -5.70
CA ALA A 235 2.93 3.42 -5.28
C ALA A 235 1.65 2.58 -5.37
N HIS A 236 0.52 3.14 -4.94
CA HIS A 236 -0.77 2.47 -4.99
C HIS A 236 -1.17 2.10 -6.43
N GLY A 237 -1.02 3.03 -7.39
CA GLY A 237 -1.34 2.80 -8.80
C GLY A 237 -0.42 1.82 -9.54
N VAL A 238 0.72 1.46 -8.96
CA VAL A 238 1.63 0.41 -9.48
C VAL A 238 1.33 -0.96 -8.83
N GLY A 239 0.64 -0.97 -7.69
CA GLY A 239 0.32 -2.20 -6.97
C GLY A 239 -0.46 -3.20 -7.82
N GLU A 240 -0.14 -4.49 -7.67
CA GLU A 240 -0.87 -5.56 -8.35
C GLU A 240 -2.37 -5.46 -8.02
N GLY A 241 -3.21 -5.37 -9.07
CA GLY A 241 -4.66 -5.15 -8.95
C GLY A 241 -5.12 -3.71 -9.16
N TYR A 242 -4.24 -2.72 -9.04
CA TYR A 242 -4.52 -1.29 -9.26
C TYR A 242 -3.75 -0.68 -10.45
N SER A 243 -3.07 -1.53 -11.23
CA SER A 243 -2.24 -1.13 -12.37
C SER A 243 -3.01 -0.25 -13.37
N VAL A 244 -2.41 0.89 -13.73
CA VAL A 244 -2.86 1.82 -14.78
C VAL A 244 -3.07 1.13 -16.13
N GLN A 245 -2.35 0.03 -16.39
CA GLN A 245 -2.50 -0.74 -17.63
C GLN A 245 -3.93 -1.22 -17.86
N ARG A 246 -4.69 -1.46 -16.78
CA ARG A 246 -6.12 -1.81 -16.86
C ARG A 246 -6.97 -0.71 -17.49
N VAL A 247 -6.62 0.54 -17.29
CA VAL A 247 -7.31 1.67 -17.91
C VAL A 247 -7.02 1.69 -19.42
N VAL A 248 -5.78 1.44 -19.81
CA VAL A 248 -5.35 1.41 -21.22
C VAL A 248 -5.99 0.25 -21.99
N GLU A 249 -6.02 -0.95 -21.40
CA GLU A 249 -6.54 -2.16 -22.07
C GLU A 249 -8.05 -2.36 -21.90
N GLY A 250 -8.63 -1.79 -20.83
CA GLY A 250 -10.02 -2.02 -20.44
C GLY A 250 -11.03 -1.20 -21.23
N TYR A 251 -10.59 -0.24 -22.04
CA TYR A 251 -11.44 0.57 -22.89
C TYR A 251 -10.88 0.63 -24.30
N ALA A 252 -11.77 0.62 -25.30
CA ALA A 252 -11.41 0.71 -26.70
C ALA A 252 -11.10 2.18 -27.08
N TRP A 253 -9.97 2.70 -26.59
CA TRP A 253 -9.52 4.08 -26.82
C TRP A 253 -9.35 4.41 -28.31
N ASP A 254 -9.07 3.39 -29.12
CA ASP A 254 -8.98 3.44 -30.58
C ASP A 254 -10.32 3.78 -31.26
N ARG A 255 -11.45 3.62 -30.57
CA ARG A 255 -12.78 4.00 -31.07
C ARG A 255 -13.09 5.48 -30.91
N LEU A 256 -12.25 6.23 -30.20
CA LEU A 256 -12.42 7.67 -30.10
C LEU A 256 -12.11 8.32 -31.44
N SER A 257 -12.94 9.27 -31.86
CA SER A 257 -12.70 10.04 -33.09
C SER A 257 -11.38 10.80 -32.99
N GLU A 258 -10.69 10.96 -34.11
CA GLU A 258 -9.51 11.82 -34.17
C GLU A 258 -9.84 13.23 -33.64
N GLY A 259 -9.00 13.76 -32.75
CA GLY A 259 -9.24 15.03 -32.05
C GLY A 259 -10.17 14.94 -30.83
N ALA A 260 -10.60 13.74 -30.42
CA ALA A 260 -11.38 13.58 -29.19
C ALA A 260 -10.59 14.09 -27.96
N THR A 261 -11.28 14.82 -27.08
CA THR A 261 -10.70 15.30 -25.82
C THR A 261 -11.05 14.34 -24.69
N VAL A 262 -10.03 13.82 -24.01
CA VAL A 262 -10.18 13.04 -22.78
C VAL A 262 -9.87 13.93 -21.58
N VAL A 263 -10.83 14.05 -20.65
CA VAL A 263 -10.69 14.84 -19.43
C VAL A 263 -10.57 13.90 -18.24
N ASP A 264 -9.39 13.84 -17.63
CA ASP A 264 -9.13 13.08 -16.41
C ASP A 264 -9.61 13.85 -15.18
N MET A 265 -10.83 13.55 -14.74
CA MET A 265 -11.47 14.18 -13.59
C MET A 265 -10.96 13.54 -12.29
N GLY A 266 -10.09 14.25 -11.57
CA GLY A 266 -9.51 13.76 -10.32
C GLY A 266 -8.20 12.98 -10.48
N GLY A 267 -7.55 13.05 -11.65
CA GLY A 267 -6.30 12.35 -11.98
C GLY A 267 -5.04 12.74 -11.20
N ASN A 268 -5.15 13.55 -10.15
CA ASN A 268 -4.03 14.10 -9.38
C ASN A 268 -3.00 14.81 -10.29
N GLN A 269 -1.76 14.32 -10.39
CA GLN A 269 -0.70 14.83 -11.27
C GLN A 269 -0.81 14.27 -12.72
N GLY A 270 -1.93 13.64 -13.06
CA GLY A 270 -2.13 13.00 -14.36
C GLY A 270 -1.34 11.71 -14.51
N TYR A 271 -1.21 10.91 -13.44
CA TYR A 271 -0.46 9.65 -13.47
C TYR A 271 -1.04 8.63 -14.47
N VAL A 272 -2.37 8.61 -14.59
CA VAL A 272 -3.10 7.76 -15.55
C VAL A 272 -3.11 8.40 -16.95
N SER A 273 -3.21 9.73 -17.03
CA SER A 273 -3.34 10.47 -18.29
C SER A 273 -2.02 10.83 -18.99
N SER A 274 -0.89 10.65 -18.32
CA SER A 274 0.44 10.94 -18.86
C SER A 274 1.04 9.68 -19.47
N PRO A 275 1.45 9.69 -20.75
CA PRO A 275 2.00 8.52 -21.40
C PRO A 275 3.38 8.18 -20.84
N SER A 276 3.53 7.02 -20.20
CA SER A 276 4.84 6.36 -20.15
C SER A 276 5.26 6.00 -21.60
N PRO A 277 6.55 6.12 -21.97
CA PRO A 277 6.94 6.26 -23.37
C PRO A 277 6.96 4.92 -24.09
N LYS A 278 5.97 4.65 -24.96
CA LYS A 278 6.10 3.90 -26.23
C LYS A 278 4.86 4.10 -27.12
N PRO A 279 4.99 3.95 -28.46
CA PRO A 279 4.42 4.89 -29.42
C PRO A 279 3.00 4.53 -29.84
N SER A 280 2.12 5.52 -29.86
CA SER A 280 0.91 5.56 -30.71
C SER A 280 0.60 7.03 -31.02
N PRO A 281 0.14 7.37 -32.24
CA PRO A 281 0.19 8.74 -32.74
C PRO A 281 -0.92 9.61 -32.14
N SER A 282 -0.51 10.83 -31.76
CA SER A 282 -1.33 12.05 -31.69
C SER A 282 -2.70 11.97 -31.00
N SER A 283 -2.70 11.98 -29.67
CA SER A 283 -3.81 12.53 -28.88
C SER A 283 -3.26 13.52 -27.84
N THR A 284 -3.94 14.64 -27.65
CA THR A 284 -3.53 15.69 -26.70
C THR A 284 -4.24 15.44 -25.37
N SER A 285 -3.53 14.96 -24.35
CA SER A 285 -4.07 14.82 -23.00
C SER A 285 -3.93 16.14 -22.23
N SER A 286 -4.97 16.52 -21.50
CA SER A 286 -4.96 17.69 -20.61
C SER A 286 -5.40 17.24 -19.22
N SER A 287 -4.49 17.26 -18.24
CA SER A 287 -4.84 17.05 -16.84
C SER A 287 -5.36 18.38 -16.25
N LYS A 288 -6.53 18.35 -15.62
CA LYS A 288 -7.01 19.46 -14.78
C LYS A 288 -6.97 19.02 -13.33
N THR A 289 -5.89 19.35 -12.64
CA THR A 289 -5.89 19.43 -11.18
C THR A 289 -6.68 20.69 -10.81
N GLN A 290 -7.66 20.59 -9.91
CA GLN A 290 -8.43 21.77 -9.47
C GLN A 290 -7.47 22.87 -8.99
N PRO A 291 -7.39 24.03 -9.67
CA PRO A 291 -6.93 25.24 -9.01
C PRO A 291 -8.10 25.73 -8.16
N ALA A 292 -7.81 26.24 -6.95
CA ALA A 292 -8.76 26.96 -6.12
C ALA A 292 -9.67 27.84 -6.98
N CYS A 293 -10.94 27.47 -7.13
CA CYS A 293 -11.88 28.19 -7.97
C CYS A 293 -12.95 28.83 -7.09
N ALA A 294 -12.94 30.15 -7.12
CA ALA A 294 -13.89 31.09 -6.56
C ALA A 294 -15.37 30.71 -6.87
N PRO A 295 -16.34 31.17 -6.05
CA PRO A 295 -17.69 30.61 -6.03
C PRO A 295 -18.43 30.84 -7.35
N LEU A 296 -18.84 29.75 -7.98
CA LEU A 296 -19.83 29.77 -9.07
C LEU A 296 -21.20 30.12 -8.48
N ARG A 297 -21.84 31.17 -9.02
CA ARG A 297 -23.20 31.58 -8.68
C ARG A 297 -24.19 30.41 -8.85
N PRO A 298 -25.18 30.25 -7.95
CA PRO A 298 -26.15 29.17 -8.07
C PRO A 298 -27.05 29.39 -9.29
N LEU A 299 -27.07 28.40 -10.18
CA LEU A 299 -28.13 28.22 -11.19
C LEU A 299 -29.47 28.01 -10.46
N ALA A 300 -30.48 28.78 -10.86
CA ALA A 300 -31.79 28.79 -10.26
C ALA A 300 -32.42 27.38 -10.21
N ARG A 301 -32.87 26.97 -9.03
CA ARG A 301 -33.69 25.77 -8.84
C ARG A 301 -35.00 25.96 -9.60
N SER A 302 -35.31 25.06 -10.53
CA SER A 302 -36.67 24.88 -11.03
C SER A 302 -37.53 24.34 -9.89
N GLN A 303 -38.38 25.19 -9.33
CA GLN A 303 -39.44 24.77 -8.42
C GLN A 303 -40.48 23.98 -9.21
N THR A 304 -40.64 22.70 -8.93
CA THR A 304 -41.87 21.97 -9.23
C THR A 304 -42.88 22.22 -8.10
N PRO A 305 -44.14 22.59 -8.38
CA PRO A 305 -45.11 22.88 -7.34
C PRO A 305 -45.59 21.60 -6.66
N SER A 306 -45.67 21.70 -5.33
CA SER A 306 -46.44 20.83 -4.45
C SER A 306 -47.90 20.73 -4.91
N SER A 307 -48.40 19.51 -5.12
CA SER A 307 -49.82 19.21 -5.04
C SER A 307 -50.09 18.32 -3.82
N ARG A 308 -50.66 18.94 -2.79
CA ARG A 308 -51.46 18.26 -1.76
C ARG A 308 -52.59 17.49 -2.45
N ALA A 309 -52.79 16.23 -2.04
CA ALA A 309 -54.10 15.59 -2.06
C ALA A 309 -54.28 14.87 -0.73
N SER A 310 -55.30 15.30 -0.01
CA SER A 310 -55.77 14.75 1.26
C SER A 310 -56.57 13.48 0.99
N SER A 311 -56.30 12.42 1.74
CA SER A 311 -57.24 11.39 2.25
C SER A 311 -56.50 10.54 3.26
#